data_AF-A0A821DQD2-F1
#
_entry.id   AF-A0A821DQD2-F1
#
_cell.length_a   1.000
_cell.length_b   1.000
_cell.length_c   1.000
_cell.angle_alpha   90.00
_cell.angle_beta   90.00
_cell.angle_gamma   90.00
#
_symmetry.space_group_name_H-M   'P 1'
#
loop_
_entity.id
_entity.type
_entity.pdbx_description
1 polymer ?
#
loop_
_entity_poly.entity_id
_entity_poly.type
_entity_poly.pdbx_seq_one_letter_code
_entity_poly.pdbx_strand_id
1 'polypeptide(L)' 'MATTTEVSQPLIVVVSGGGPVGLTFSLHLTMMMGKHVKIIIYEGR' A
#
# COMPACT_ATOMS: atom_id res chain seq x y z
N MET A 1 18.92 10.93 -26.09
CA MET A 1 18.04 11.32 -24.95
C MET A 1 17.75 10.07 -24.14
N ALA A 2 18.37 9.92 -22.98
CA ALA A 2 18.02 8.86 -22.04
C ALA A 2 16.77 9.30 -21.30
N THR A 3 15.63 8.69 -21.60
CA THR A 3 14.44 8.78 -20.74
C THR A 3 14.76 7.99 -19.48
N THR A 4 15.23 8.67 -18.44
CA THR A 4 15.24 8.14 -17.08
C THR A 4 13.78 7.89 -16.70
N THR A 5 13.40 6.62 -16.71
CA THR A 5 12.15 6.15 -16.12
C THR A 5 12.24 6.49 -14.64
N GLU A 6 11.66 7.61 -14.22
CA GLU A 6 11.51 7.92 -12.80
C GLU A 6 10.71 6.77 -12.19
N VAL A 7 11.40 5.90 -11.46
CA VAL A 7 10.77 4.84 -10.69
C VAL A 7 10.06 5.56 -9.54
N SER A 8 8.83 5.99 -9.81
CA SER A 8 7.96 6.62 -8.82
C SER A 8 7.88 5.68 -7.62
N GLN A 9 8.45 6.10 -6.51
CA GLN A 9 8.48 5.27 -5.31
C GLN A 9 7.04 5.02 -4.86
N PRO A 10 6.70 3.78 -4.46
CA PRO A 10 5.33 3.45 -4.06
C PRO A 10 4.95 4.24 -2.81
N LEU A 11 3.70 4.68 -2.74
CA LEU A 11 3.12 5.30 -1.55
C LEU A 11 3.12 4.28 -0.41
N ILE A 12 3.76 4.60 0.71
CA ILE A 12 3.79 3.73 1.88
C ILE A 12 2.60 4.07 2.78
N VAL A 13 1.76 3.07 3.07
CA VAL A 13 0.59 3.20 3.94
C VAL A 13 0.73 2.24 5.10
N VAL A 14 0.61 2.77 6.32
CA VAL A 14 0.66 1.97 7.55
C VAL A 14 -0.75 1.85 8.11
N VAL A 15 -1.21 0.61 8.30
CA VAL A 15 -2.53 0.30 8.86
C VAL A 15 -2.34 -0.29 10.25
N SER A 16 -2.76 0.45 11.27
CA SER A 16 -2.76 -0.01 12.66
C SER A 16 -4.08 -0.73 12.97
N GLY A 17 -4.07 -2.05 12.86
CA GLY A 17 -5.22 -2.92 13.14
C GLY A 17 -5.43 -4.00 12.07
N GLY A 18 -5.20 -5.26 12.43
CA GLY A 18 -5.47 -6.44 11.57
C GLY A 18 -6.93 -6.92 11.58
N GLY A 19 -7.86 -6.11 12.11
CA GLY A 19 -9.28 -6.44 12.11
C GLY A 19 -9.92 -6.36 10.72
N PRO A 20 -11.20 -6.77 10.58
CA PRO A 20 -11.89 -6.81 9.28
C PRO A 20 -11.82 -5.47 8.53
N VAL A 21 -11.99 -4.34 9.21
CA VAL A 21 -11.93 -3.00 8.59
C VAL A 21 -10.55 -2.70 8.01
N GLY A 22 -9.49 -2.96 8.77
CA GLY A 22 -8.11 -2.69 8.33
C GLY A 22 -7.70 -3.56 7.16
N LEU A 23 -8.10 -4.84 7.17
CA LEU A 23 -7.84 -5.77 6.08
C LEU A 23 -8.64 -5.41 4.82
N THR A 24 -9.93 -5.09 4.95
CA THR A 24 -10.77 -4.70 3.79
C THR A 24 -10.27 -3.39 3.16
N PHE A 25 -9.90 -2.40 3.97
CA PHE A 25 -9.27 -1.17 3.47
C PHE A 25 -7.98 -1.48 2.71
N SER A 26 -7.10 -2.30 3.29
CA SER A 26 -5.82 -2.67 2.68
C SER A 26 -6.02 -3.39 1.34
N LEU A 27 -6.98 -4.30 1.28
CA LEU A 27 -7.32 -5.04 0.06
C LEU A 27 -7.83 -4.07 -1.02
N HIS A 28 -8.81 -3.24 -0.68
CA HIS A 28 -9.42 -2.30 -1.63
C HIS A 28 -8.40 -1.29 -2.17
N LEU A 29 -7.55 -0.74 -1.29
CA LEU A 29 -6.48 0.17 -1.68
C LEU A 29 -5.46 -0.48 -2.62
N THR A 30 -5.11 -1.74 -2.36
CA THR A 30 -4.22 -2.51 -3.24
C THR A 30 -4.85 -2.76 -4.60
N MET A 31 -6.16 -3.03 -4.67
CA MET A 31 -6.87 -3.21 -5.95
C MET A 31 -6.90 -1.92 -6.78
N MET A 32 -6.99 -0.75 -6.13
CA MET A 32 -7.03 0.55 -6.82
C MET A 32 -5.64 1.01 -7.30
N MET A 33 -4.61 0.86 -6.46
CA MET A 33 -3.29 1.45 -6.71
C MET A 33 -2.24 0.43 -7.18
N GLY A 34 -2.50 -0.86 -7.02
CA GLY A 34 -1.62 -1.94 -7.44
C GLY A 34 -0.17 -1.74 -6.97
N LYS A 35 0.76 -1.72 -7.92
CA LYS A 35 2.21 -1.53 -7.68
C LYS A 35 2.60 -0.15 -7.15
N HIS A 36 1.67 0.81 -7.14
CA HIS A 36 1.93 2.19 -6.69
C HIS A 36 1.74 2.37 -5.17
N VAL A 37 1.30 1.32 -4.45
CA VAL A 37 1.14 1.37 -3.00
C VAL A 37 1.86 0.21 -2.33
N LYS A 38 2.48 0.47 -1.19
CA LYS A 38 3.05 -0.53 -0.28
C LYS A 38 2.34 -0.41 1.06
N ILE A 39 1.58 -1.43 1.43
CA ILE A 39 0.80 -1.44 2.66
C ILE A 39 1.53 -2.27 3.72
N ILE A 40 1.69 -1.70 4.91
CA ILE A 40 2.26 -2.36 6.09
C ILE A 40 1.17 -2.44 7.15
N ILE A 41 0.78 -3.65 7.54
CA ILE A 41 -0.28 -3.88 8.53
C ILE A 41 0.38 -4.25 9.84
N TYR A 42 0.08 -3.48 10.88
CA TYR A 42 0.45 -3.79 12.27
C TYR A 42 -0.78 -4.32 13.00
N GLU A 43 -0.70 -5.57 13.43
CA GLU A 43 -1.66 -6.16 14.36
C GLU A 43 -1.04 -6.16 15.75
N GLY A 44 -1.70 -5.52 16.72
CA GLY A 44 -1.17 -5.33 18.08
C GLY A 44 -1.40 -6.51 19.02
N ARG A 45 -1.46 -7.74 18.50
CA ARG A 45 -1.69 -8.96 19.29
C ARG A 45 -0.39 -9.71 19.54
#